data_AF-A0AA90QI74-F1
#
_entry.id   AF-A0AA90QI74-F1
#
_cell.length_a   1.000
_cell.length_b   1.000
_cell.length_c   1.000
_cell.angle_alpha   90.00
_cell.angle_beta   90.00
_cell.angle_gamma   90.00
#
_symmetry.space_group_name_H-M   'P 1'
#
loop_
_entity.id
_entity.type
_entity.pdbx_description
1 polymer ?
#
loop_
_entity_poly.entity_id
_entity_poly.type
_entity_poly.pdbx_seq_one_letter_code
_entity_poly.pdbx_strand_id
1 'polypeptide(L)'
;MLETLAVMALTAGQANAAPLPLQHTTISATYNGSADGMLGLDQLFAPVPGSNVTAIDPGGANGVEFLSADFLFGIDFAEDGVLTVFNNGPVSAGPYSMRFDFGASLAAPLTRFTLIDSAAVGGLPVLNLIDGHSIALDLSALDWGAGFNSFSARLEAAPSPVPEPASVTLMLAGFAAFLIMRRRAPKA
;
A
#
# COMPACT_ATOMS: atom_id res chain seq x y z
N MET A 1 39.99 28.17 30.42
CA MET A 1 39.22 28.53 29.22
C MET A 1 38.17 27.45 29.02
N LEU A 2 36.96 27.89 28.64
CA LEU A 2 35.69 27.15 28.56
C LEU A 2 35.82 25.76 27.88
N GLU A 3 35.37 24.70 28.56
CA GLU A 3 35.09 23.41 27.94
C GLU A 3 33.63 23.39 27.45
N THR A 4 33.46 23.37 26.14
CA THR A 4 32.16 23.31 25.47
C THR A 4 31.60 21.90 25.56
N LEU A 5 30.52 21.72 26.31
CA LEU A 5 29.74 20.48 26.35
C LEU A 5 28.71 20.49 25.20
N ALA A 6 28.94 19.68 24.16
CA ALA A 6 27.97 19.50 23.07
C ALA A 6 26.97 18.40 23.45
N VAL A 7 25.73 18.81 23.76
CA VAL A 7 24.60 17.88 23.91
C VAL A 7 24.11 17.54 22.50
N MET A 8 24.40 16.32 22.01
CA MET A 8 23.75 15.80 20.80
C MET A 8 22.42 15.17 21.19
N ALA A 9 21.32 15.84 20.86
CA ALA A 9 19.97 15.30 20.97
C ALA A 9 19.78 14.21 19.91
N LEU A 10 19.58 12.97 20.36
CA LEU A 10 19.31 11.83 19.48
C LEU A 10 17.79 11.75 19.25
N THR A 11 17.32 12.24 18.10
CA THR A 11 15.92 12.06 17.69
C THR A 11 15.76 10.64 17.14
N ALA A 12 15.12 9.75 17.90
CA ALA A 12 14.65 8.47 17.36
C ALA A 12 13.60 8.77 16.27
N GLY A 13 13.91 8.47 15.01
CA GLY A 13 12.97 8.64 13.90
C GLY A 13 11.82 7.65 14.04
N GLN A 14 10.58 8.15 14.03
CA GLN A 14 9.40 7.28 13.91
C GLN A 14 9.41 6.62 12.54
N ALA A 15 9.38 5.28 12.52
CA ALA A 15 9.21 4.52 11.29
C ALA A 15 7.74 4.65 10.87
N ASN A 16 7.48 5.49 9.87
CA ASN A 16 6.14 5.66 9.31
C ASN A 16 5.86 4.58 8.27
N ALA A 17 4.60 4.19 8.14
CA ALA A 17 4.16 3.35 7.04
C ALA A 17 4.51 4.03 5.71
N ALA A 18 5.00 3.24 4.75
CA ALA A 18 5.45 3.72 3.45
C ALA A 18 4.48 3.24 2.36
N PRO A 19 4.31 4.00 1.26
CA PRO A 19 3.61 3.52 0.08
C PRO A 19 4.14 2.13 -0.31
N LEU A 20 3.24 1.19 -0.56
CA LEU A 20 3.61 -0.15 -0.99
C LEU A 20 3.87 -0.11 -2.50
N PRO A 21 5.12 -0.32 -2.96
CA PRO A 21 5.41 -0.39 -4.38
C PRO A 21 4.81 -1.67 -4.96
N LEU A 22 4.10 -1.54 -6.08
CA LEU A 22 3.44 -2.66 -6.78
C LEU A 22 4.16 -3.05 -8.08
N GLN A 23 5.33 -2.48 -8.40
CA GLN A 23 6.05 -2.87 -9.61
C GLN A 23 6.28 -4.39 -9.63
N HIS A 24 6.05 -5.01 -10.78
CA HIS A 24 6.19 -6.46 -10.99
C HIS A 24 5.25 -7.34 -10.16
N THR A 25 4.18 -6.76 -9.62
CA THR A 25 3.16 -7.49 -8.86
C THR A 25 2.12 -8.08 -9.79
N THR A 26 1.65 -9.29 -9.48
CA THR A 26 0.51 -9.93 -10.14
C THR A 26 -0.64 -10.02 -9.15
N ILE A 27 -1.82 -9.58 -9.60
CA ILE A 27 -3.02 -9.52 -8.79
C ILE A 27 -4.00 -10.55 -9.32
N SER A 28 -4.55 -11.36 -8.41
CA SER A 28 -5.76 -12.13 -8.67
C SER A 28 -6.94 -11.46 -7.99
N ALA A 29 -8.10 -11.47 -8.65
CA ALA A 29 -9.26 -10.73 -8.21
C ALA A 29 -10.53 -11.58 -8.27
N THR A 30 -11.53 -11.18 -7.48
CA THR A 30 -12.90 -11.69 -7.58
C THR A 30 -13.89 -10.55 -7.41
N TYR A 31 -15.05 -10.67 -8.05
CA TYR A 31 -16.17 -9.74 -7.92
C TYR A 31 -17.42 -10.53 -7.48
N ASN A 32 -18.04 -10.09 -6.39
CA ASN A 32 -19.14 -10.80 -5.71
C ASN A 32 -18.82 -12.28 -5.42
N GLY A 33 -17.56 -12.54 -5.06
CA GLY A 33 -17.05 -13.88 -4.75
C GLY A 33 -16.75 -14.76 -5.97
N SER A 34 -16.94 -14.27 -7.19
CA SER A 34 -16.66 -15.02 -8.43
C SER A 34 -15.39 -14.52 -9.12
N ALA A 35 -14.52 -15.46 -9.51
CA ALA A 35 -13.38 -15.17 -10.39
C ALA A 35 -13.84 -14.73 -11.78
N ASP A 36 -14.83 -15.41 -12.36
CA ASP A 36 -15.40 -15.06 -13.68
C ASP A 36 -16.07 -13.67 -13.67
N GLY A 37 -16.32 -13.10 -12.49
CA GLY A 37 -16.84 -11.75 -12.32
C GLY A 37 -15.80 -10.65 -12.55
N MET A 38 -14.52 -10.98 -12.73
CA MET A 38 -13.45 -10.01 -12.94
C MET A 38 -12.67 -10.29 -14.23
N LEU A 39 -12.50 -9.25 -15.04
CA LEU A 39 -11.84 -9.28 -16.34
C LEU A 39 -10.58 -8.42 -16.26
N GLY A 40 -9.42 -8.99 -16.56
CA GLY A 40 -8.12 -8.38 -16.37
C GLY A 40 -7.49 -7.91 -17.67
N LEU A 41 -6.62 -6.91 -17.55
CA LEU A 41 -5.95 -6.26 -18.66
C LEU A 41 -5.06 -7.23 -19.48
N ASP A 42 -4.39 -8.19 -18.83
CA ASP A 42 -3.54 -9.19 -19.54
C ASP A 42 -4.33 -10.03 -20.56
N GLN A 43 -5.64 -10.18 -20.35
CA GLN A 43 -6.54 -10.86 -21.29
C GLN A 43 -7.35 -9.87 -22.15
N LEU A 44 -6.98 -8.59 -22.16
CA LEU A 44 -7.70 -7.49 -22.79
C LEU A 44 -9.17 -7.44 -22.38
N PHE A 45 -9.44 -7.77 -21.12
CA PHE A 45 -10.78 -7.88 -20.55
C PHE A 45 -11.68 -8.92 -21.24
N ALA A 46 -11.13 -9.92 -21.93
CA ALA A 46 -11.92 -11.02 -22.49
C ALA A 46 -12.41 -11.96 -21.37
N PRO A 47 -13.61 -12.57 -21.47
CA PRO A 47 -14.12 -13.50 -20.46
C PRO A 47 -13.60 -14.93 -20.70
N VAL A 48 -12.30 -15.14 -20.49
CA VAL A 48 -11.63 -16.44 -20.65
C VAL A 48 -11.07 -16.96 -19.32
N PRO A 49 -10.78 -18.27 -19.18
CA PRO A 49 -10.15 -18.78 -17.96
C PRO A 49 -8.86 -18.02 -17.62
N GLY A 50 -8.74 -17.58 -16.37
CA GLY A 50 -7.60 -16.80 -15.88
C GLY A 50 -7.71 -15.28 -16.08
N SER A 51 -8.83 -14.78 -16.64
CA SER A 51 -9.03 -13.33 -16.82
C SER A 51 -9.11 -12.56 -15.51
N ASN A 52 -9.34 -13.24 -14.39
CA ASN A 52 -9.35 -12.61 -13.09
C ASN A 52 -7.94 -12.36 -12.53
N VAL A 53 -6.89 -12.57 -13.33
CA VAL A 53 -5.49 -12.36 -12.96
C VAL A 53 -4.86 -11.38 -13.95
N THR A 54 -4.13 -10.38 -13.45
CA THR A 54 -3.37 -9.46 -14.28
C THR A 54 -2.10 -8.99 -13.57
N ALA A 55 -1.03 -8.75 -14.31
CA ALA A 55 0.11 -7.98 -13.83
C ALA A 55 -0.25 -6.48 -13.76
N ILE A 56 0.44 -5.74 -12.88
CA ILE A 56 0.40 -4.28 -12.85
C ILE A 56 0.89 -3.72 -14.18
N ASP A 57 0.14 -2.77 -14.75
CA ASP A 57 0.51 -2.10 -16.00
C ASP A 57 1.63 -1.06 -15.76
N PRO A 58 2.84 -1.27 -16.31
CA PRO A 58 3.95 -0.36 -16.05
C PRO A 58 3.66 1.04 -16.58
N GLY A 59 3.60 2.02 -15.67
CA GLY A 59 3.31 3.42 -16.00
C GLY A 59 1.85 3.72 -16.35
N GLY A 60 0.91 2.78 -16.16
CA GLY A 60 -0.53 3.01 -16.33
C GLY A 60 -0.96 3.42 -17.73
N ALA A 61 -0.25 2.94 -18.77
CA ALA A 61 -0.48 3.34 -20.16
C ALA A 61 -1.81 2.84 -20.74
N ASN A 62 -2.38 1.78 -20.15
CA ASN A 62 -3.54 1.06 -20.66
C ASN A 62 -4.82 1.30 -19.84
N GLY A 63 -4.77 2.19 -18.85
CA GLY A 63 -5.93 2.58 -18.05
C GLY A 63 -6.06 1.73 -16.78
N VAL A 64 -7.05 0.82 -16.75
CA VAL A 64 -7.39 0.03 -15.56
C VAL A 64 -6.83 -1.39 -15.65
N GLU A 65 -6.40 -1.96 -14.53
CA GLU A 65 -6.00 -3.38 -14.42
C GLU A 65 -7.19 -4.31 -14.59
N PHE A 66 -8.37 -3.94 -14.08
CA PHE A 66 -9.56 -4.78 -14.13
C PHE A 66 -10.83 -4.03 -14.52
N LEU A 67 -11.74 -4.77 -15.14
CA LEU A 67 -13.15 -4.46 -15.29
C LEU A 67 -13.99 -5.54 -14.59
N SER A 68 -15.04 -5.15 -13.88
CA SER A 68 -16.06 -6.12 -13.50
C SER A 68 -16.74 -6.68 -14.75
N ALA A 69 -17.19 -7.94 -14.73
CA ALA A 69 -17.75 -8.61 -15.92
C ALA A 69 -19.08 -8.02 -16.39
N ASP A 70 -19.78 -7.30 -15.51
CA ASP A 70 -20.96 -6.49 -15.83
C ASP A 70 -20.60 -5.07 -16.34
N PHE A 71 -19.30 -4.77 -16.43
CA PHE A 71 -18.72 -3.49 -16.83
C PHE A 71 -19.20 -2.30 -16.00
N LEU A 72 -19.65 -2.53 -14.76
CA LEU A 72 -20.03 -1.46 -13.84
C LEU A 72 -18.83 -0.76 -13.23
N PHE A 73 -17.72 -1.46 -13.04
CA PHE A 73 -16.56 -0.93 -12.33
C PHE A 73 -15.27 -1.14 -13.12
N GLY A 74 -14.41 -0.11 -13.10
CA GLY A 74 -13.00 -0.22 -13.46
C GLY A 74 -12.13 -0.08 -12.22
N ILE A 75 -11.06 -0.86 -12.15
CA ILE A 75 -10.16 -0.89 -11.00
C ILE A 75 -8.74 -0.71 -11.50
N ASP A 76 -8.11 0.36 -11.03
CA ASP A 76 -6.74 0.75 -11.33
C ASP A 76 -5.85 0.59 -10.10
N PHE A 77 -4.65 0.07 -10.29
CA PHE A 77 -3.58 -0.07 -9.33
C PHE A 77 -2.31 0.59 -9.87
N ALA A 78 -2.04 1.81 -9.44
CA ALA A 78 -0.80 2.49 -9.77
C ALA A 78 0.40 1.79 -9.10
N GLU A 79 1.57 1.85 -9.75
CA GLU A 79 2.80 1.23 -9.27
C GLU A 79 3.26 1.73 -7.89
N ASP A 80 2.80 2.90 -7.44
CA ASP A 80 3.08 3.48 -6.13
C ASP A 80 2.07 3.08 -5.04
N GLY A 81 1.23 2.09 -5.34
CA GLY A 81 0.26 1.53 -4.41
C GLY A 81 -1.01 2.36 -4.27
N VAL A 82 -1.35 3.23 -5.21
CA VAL A 82 -2.71 3.80 -5.26
C VAL A 82 -3.66 2.82 -5.92
N LEU A 83 -4.71 2.46 -5.19
CA LEU A 83 -5.91 1.83 -5.73
C LEU A 83 -6.89 2.94 -6.11
N THR A 84 -7.43 2.91 -7.32
CA THR A 84 -8.58 3.73 -7.73
C THR A 84 -9.70 2.85 -8.26
N VAL A 85 -10.91 3.09 -7.79
CA VAL A 85 -12.12 2.41 -8.30
C VAL A 85 -13.00 3.44 -8.98
N PHE A 86 -13.35 3.15 -10.22
CA PHE A 86 -14.23 3.96 -11.05
C PHE A 86 -15.57 3.25 -11.22
N ASN A 87 -16.68 3.98 -11.21
CA ASN A 87 -17.86 3.48 -11.91
C ASN A 87 -17.74 3.79 -13.40
N ASN A 88 -18.16 2.85 -14.23
CA ASN A 88 -18.09 2.94 -15.68
C ASN A 88 -19.47 3.27 -16.31
N GLY A 89 -20.35 3.85 -15.51
CA GLY A 89 -21.71 4.26 -15.87
C GLY A 89 -22.59 4.38 -14.63
N PRO A 90 -23.90 4.63 -14.79
CA PRO A 90 -24.84 4.66 -13.67
C PRO A 90 -24.85 3.33 -12.92
N VAL A 91 -24.53 3.36 -11.62
CA VAL A 91 -24.54 2.19 -10.74
C VAL A 91 -25.72 2.31 -9.78
N SER A 92 -26.61 1.32 -9.81
CA SER A 92 -27.71 1.23 -8.85
C SER A 92 -27.18 0.79 -7.48
N ALA A 93 -27.85 1.15 -6.39
CA ALA A 93 -27.49 0.59 -5.08
C ALA A 93 -27.58 -0.95 -5.10
N GLY A 94 -26.58 -1.64 -4.56
CA GLY A 94 -26.50 -3.09 -4.60
C GLY A 94 -25.32 -3.66 -3.81
N PRO A 95 -25.32 -4.97 -3.51
CA PRO A 95 -24.26 -5.60 -2.73
C PRO A 95 -23.03 -5.90 -3.59
N TYR A 96 -22.20 -4.88 -3.84
CA TYR A 96 -20.99 -5.01 -4.62
C TYR A 96 -19.78 -5.24 -3.72
N SER A 97 -19.07 -6.33 -3.96
CA SER A 97 -17.86 -6.68 -3.22
C SER A 97 -16.75 -7.14 -4.14
N MET A 98 -15.52 -6.81 -3.79
CA MET A 98 -14.34 -7.22 -4.54
C MET A 98 -13.28 -7.75 -3.58
N ARG A 99 -12.49 -8.71 -4.03
CA ARG A 99 -11.29 -9.16 -3.31
C ARG A 99 -10.12 -9.14 -4.27
N PHE A 100 -8.98 -8.64 -3.81
CA PHE A 100 -7.72 -8.68 -4.54
C PHE A 100 -6.67 -9.39 -3.69
N ASP A 101 -5.95 -10.32 -4.30
CA ASP A 101 -4.85 -11.06 -3.70
C ASP A 101 -3.61 -10.89 -4.58
N PHE A 102 -2.61 -10.25 -4.00
CA PHE A 102 -1.31 -9.95 -4.61
C PHE A 102 -0.33 -11.13 -4.48
N GLY A 103 -0.72 -12.20 -3.78
CA GLY A 103 0.04 -13.42 -3.57
C GLY A 103 1.44 -13.16 -3.02
N ALA A 104 2.41 -13.91 -3.52
CA ALA A 104 3.81 -13.78 -3.12
C ALA A 104 4.57 -12.66 -3.88
N SER A 105 3.88 -11.87 -4.71
CA SER A 105 4.53 -10.91 -5.61
C SER A 105 4.79 -9.53 -4.98
N LEU A 106 4.22 -9.27 -3.80
CA LEU A 106 4.49 -8.05 -3.05
C LEU A 106 5.92 -7.99 -2.52
N ALA A 107 6.56 -6.83 -2.65
CA ALA A 107 7.88 -6.57 -2.09
C ALA A 107 7.90 -6.51 -0.55
N ALA A 108 6.74 -6.25 0.07
CA ALA A 108 6.56 -6.23 1.52
C ALA A 108 5.09 -6.53 1.88
N PRO A 109 4.80 -7.02 3.09
CA PRO A 109 3.43 -7.24 3.53
C PRO A 109 2.60 -5.94 3.58
N LEU A 110 1.37 -6.01 3.11
CA LEU A 110 0.33 -5.00 3.33
C LEU A 110 0.03 -4.90 4.83
N THR A 111 -0.05 -3.67 5.34
CA THR A 111 -0.34 -3.44 6.77
C THR A 111 -1.46 -2.46 7.02
N ARG A 112 -1.77 -1.57 6.07
CA ARG A 112 -2.92 -0.66 6.18
C ARG A 112 -3.37 -0.13 4.82
N PHE A 113 -4.50 0.57 4.90
CA PHE A 113 -5.06 1.41 3.84
C PHE A 113 -5.29 2.81 4.39
N THR A 114 -5.12 3.78 3.51
CA THR A 114 -5.51 5.16 3.79
C THR A 114 -6.39 5.64 2.65
N LEU A 115 -7.66 6.00 2.93
CA LEU A 115 -8.51 6.62 1.92
C LEU A 115 -7.92 7.99 1.54
N ILE A 116 -7.63 8.20 0.26
CA ILE A 116 -7.01 9.43 -0.27
C ILE A 116 -8.10 10.40 -0.72
N ASP A 117 -9.07 9.90 -1.49
CA ASP A 117 -10.18 10.69 -2.02
C ASP A 117 -11.43 9.82 -2.11
N SER A 118 -12.58 10.42 -1.81
CA SER A 118 -13.93 9.86 -1.95
C SER A 118 -14.98 10.95 -2.14
N ALA A 119 -14.58 12.20 -2.40
CA ALA A 119 -15.50 13.33 -2.42
C ALA A 119 -16.56 13.24 -3.54
N ALA A 120 -16.27 12.47 -4.59
CA ALA A 120 -17.15 12.25 -5.73
C ALA A 120 -18.19 11.13 -5.51
N VAL A 121 -18.12 10.38 -4.40
CA VAL A 121 -19.07 9.32 -4.04
C VAL A 121 -19.73 9.62 -2.70
N GLY A 122 -21.04 9.35 -2.60
CA GLY A 122 -21.75 9.36 -1.32
C GLY A 122 -21.48 8.09 -0.53
N GLY A 123 -21.50 8.19 0.80
CA GLY A 123 -21.16 7.06 1.69
C GLY A 123 -19.65 6.92 1.91
N LEU A 124 -19.23 5.80 2.51
CA LEU A 124 -17.81 5.49 2.71
C LEU A 124 -17.51 4.10 2.13
N PRO A 125 -16.48 3.96 1.29
CA PRO A 125 -16.04 2.66 0.84
C PRO A 125 -15.47 1.91 2.04
N VAL A 126 -15.82 0.63 2.17
CA VAL A 126 -15.27 -0.21 3.22
C VAL A 126 -14.09 -0.98 2.63
N LEU A 127 -12.88 -0.64 3.07
CA LEU A 127 -11.65 -1.34 2.71
C LEU A 127 -11.16 -2.17 3.90
N ASN A 128 -10.96 -3.47 3.69
CA ASN A 128 -10.53 -4.40 4.71
C ASN A 128 -9.20 -5.06 4.33
N LEU A 129 -8.23 -5.02 5.24
CA LEU A 129 -7.05 -5.88 5.19
C LEU A 129 -7.47 -7.30 5.62
N ILE A 130 -7.30 -8.27 4.74
CA ILE A 130 -7.60 -9.67 5.07
C ILE A 130 -6.37 -10.31 5.72
N ASP A 131 -5.21 -10.10 5.08
CA ASP A 131 -3.90 -10.58 5.51
C ASP A 131 -2.81 -9.71 4.86
N GLY A 132 -1.54 -10.12 4.98
CA GLY A 132 -0.40 -9.36 4.44
C GLY A 132 -0.31 -9.28 2.91
N HIS A 133 -1.20 -9.93 2.16
CA HIS A 133 -1.19 -9.93 0.69
C HIS A 133 -2.61 -9.88 0.08
N SER A 134 -3.67 -9.73 0.88
CA SER A 134 -5.05 -9.74 0.41
C SER A 134 -5.89 -8.63 1.02
N ILE A 135 -6.78 -8.09 0.20
CA ILE A 135 -7.65 -6.95 0.55
C ILE A 135 -9.07 -7.24 0.07
N ALA A 136 -10.07 -6.71 0.77
CA ALA A 136 -11.46 -6.71 0.34
C ALA A 136 -12.01 -5.29 0.27
N LEU A 137 -12.85 -5.05 -0.72
CA LEU A 137 -13.68 -3.86 -0.87
C LEU A 137 -15.13 -4.25 -0.74
N ASP A 138 -15.90 -3.49 0.04
CA ASP A 138 -17.34 -3.50 0.04
C ASP A 138 -17.84 -2.10 -0.36
N LEU A 139 -18.55 -2.07 -1.48
CA LEU A 139 -19.06 -0.87 -2.14
C LEU A 139 -20.57 -0.73 -1.96
N SER A 140 -21.20 -1.58 -1.15
CA SER A 140 -22.66 -1.66 -1.01
C SER A 140 -23.29 -0.42 -0.38
N ALA A 141 -22.52 0.31 0.43
CA ALA A 141 -22.93 1.54 1.08
C ALA A 141 -22.64 2.80 0.24
N LEU A 142 -22.10 2.64 -0.98
CA LEU A 142 -21.75 3.78 -1.84
C LEU A 142 -22.93 4.23 -2.69
N ASP A 143 -23.08 5.55 -2.76
CA ASP A 143 -23.89 6.23 -3.77
C ASP A 143 -22.96 6.84 -4.82
N TRP A 144 -22.97 6.26 -6.02
CA TRP A 144 -22.13 6.72 -7.13
C TRP A 144 -22.71 7.95 -7.84
N GLY A 145 -23.90 8.41 -7.46
CA GLY A 145 -24.57 9.56 -8.06
C GLY A 145 -24.84 9.39 -9.56
N ALA A 146 -24.93 10.52 -10.26
CA ALA A 146 -25.08 10.54 -11.72
C ALA A 146 -23.74 10.89 -12.38
N GLY A 147 -23.23 10.00 -13.23
CA GLY A 147 -22.03 10.24 -14.03
C GLY A 147 -20.91 9.21 -13.82
N PHE A 148 -19.68 9.62 -14.11
CA PHE A 148 -18.45 8.86 -13.88
C PHE A 148 -17.70 9.49 -12.72
N ASN A 149 -17.54 8.72 -11.65
CA ASN A 149 -16.97 9.09 -10.37
C ASN A 149 -15.96 8.03 -9.94
N SER A 150 -15.13 8.38 -8.97
CA SER A 150 -14.16 7.46 -8.40
C SER A 150 -13.89 7.76 -6.94
N PHE A 151 -13.27 6.79 -6.29
CA PHE A 151 -12.57 7.00 -5.03
C PHE A 151 -11.20 6.33 -5.14
N SER A 152 -10.25 6.82 -4.33
CA SER A 152 -8.88 6.30 -4.32
C SER A 152 -8.40 6.07 -2.90
N ALA A 153 -7.60 5.01 -2.72
CA ALA A 153 -6.97 4.67 -1.45
C ALA A 153 -5.49 4.30 -1.66
N ARG A 154 -4.67 4.55 -0.65
CA ARG A 154 -3.27 4.16 -0.60
C ARG A 154 -3.14 2.79 0.06
N LEU A 155 -2.42 1.89 -0.60
CA LEU A 155 -1.88 0.66 -0.03
C LEU A 155 -0.55 0.98 0.65
N GLU A 156 -0.40 0.58 1.91
CA GLU A 156 0.83 0.86 2.65
C GLU A 156 1.44 -0.41 3.25
N ALA A 157 2.75 -0.49 3.12
CA ALA A 157 3.57 -1.54 3.70
C ALA A 157 3.94 -1.21 5.13
N ALA A 158 4.34 -2.24 5.89
CA ALA A 158 5.03 -2.02 7.15
C ALA A 158 6.21 -1.06 6.91
N PRO A 159 6.54 -0.17 7.86
CA PRO A 159 7.77 0.58 7.79
C PRO A 159 8.93 -0.40 7.57
N SER A 160 9.73 -0.18 6.53
CA SER A 160 11.00 -0.89 6.39
C SER A 160 11.80 -0.69 7.68
N PRO A 161 12.39 -1.73 8.29
CA PRO A 161 13.14 -1.56 9.52
C PRO A 161 14.18 -0.47 9.31
N VAL A 162 13.96 0.67 9.97
CA VAL A 162 14.90 1.78 9.95
C VAL A 162 16.21 1.21 10.49
N PRO A 163 17.35 1.37 9.78
CA PRO A 163 18.63 0.94 10.29
C PRO A 163 18.78 1.51 11.70
N GLU A 164 19.00 0.63 12.69
CA GLU A 164 19.05 1.07 14.08
C GLU A 164 20.00 2.26 14.18
N PRO A 165 19.59 3.34 14.88
CA PRO A 165 20.44 4.52 14.97
C PRO A 165 21.78 4.06 15.52
N ALA A 166 22.87 4.57 14.95
CA ALA A 166 24.26 4.24 15.28
C ALA A 166 24.61 4.42 16.77
N SER A 167 23.67 4.79 17.63
CA SER A 167 23.65 4.76 19.08
C SER A 167 24.36 3.56 19.70
N VAL A 168 24.17 2.32 19.20
CA VAL A 168 24.89 1.15 19.75
C VAL A 168 26.39 1.25 19.47
N THR A 169 26.74 1.61 18.24
CA THR A 169 28.13 1.84 17.80
C THR A 169 28.76 3.05 18.51
N LEU A 170 28.00 4.12 18.72
CA LEU A 170 28.41 5.35 19.41
C LEU A 170 28.55 5.12 20.93
N MET A 171 27.68 4.32 21.54
CA MET A 171 27.76 3.92 22.94
C MET A 171 28.98 3.03 23.17
N LEU A 172 29.23 2.05 22.29
CA LEU A 172 30.44 1.22 22.31
C LEU A 172 31.72 2.05 22.09
N ALA A 173 31.71 2.99 21.14
CA ALA A 173 32.81 3.91 20.91
C ALA A 173 33.06 4.83 22.12
N GLY A 174 31.99 5.31 22.77
CA GLY A 174 32.04 6.09 24.01
C GLY A 174 32.66 5.30 25.17
N PHE A 175 32.24 4.06 25.39
CA PHE A 175 32.85 3.18 26.40
C PHE A 175 34.32 2.87 26.10
N ALA A 176 34.67 2.63 24.83
CA ALA A 176 36.05 2.40 24.43
C ALA A 176 36.93 3.64 24.68
N ALA A 177 36.44 4.84 24.35
CA ALA A 177 37.13 6.10 24.60
C ALA A 177 37.33 6.33 26.12
N PHE A 178 36.32 6.03 26.94
CA PHE A 178 36.40 6.16 28.40
C PHE A 178 37.43 5.20 29.02
N LEU A 179 37.50 3.95 28.54
CA LEU A 179 38.49 2.97 28.98
C LEU A 179 39.92 3.34 28.56
N ILE A 180 40.10 3.92 27.38
CA ILE A 180 41.41 4.40 26.89
C ILE A 180 41.88 5.62 27.70
N MET A 181 40.99 6.56 28.02
CA MET A 181 41.32 7.71 28.87
C MET A 181 41.72 7.28 30.29
N ARG A 182 41.03 6.28 30.87
CA ARG A 182 41.33 5.79 32.22
C ARG A 182 42.71 5.12 32.34
N ARG A 183 43.26 4.61 31.23
CA ARG A 183 44.63 4.04 31.17
C ARG A 183 45.74 5.08 31.03
N ARG A 184 45.41 6.35 30.75
CA ARG A 184 46.38 7.44 30.59
C ARG A 184 46.51 8.36 31.82
N ALA A 185 45.81 8.09 32.92
CA ALA A 185 46.01 8.83 34.16
C ALA A 185 47.47 8.68 34.63
N PRO A 186 48.24 9.77 34.82
CA PRO A 186 49.62 9.69 35.26
C PRO A 186 49.67 9.10 36.68
N LYS A 187 50.59 8.17 36.92
CA LYS A 187 50.98 7.82 38.29
C LYS A 187 51.61 9.06 38.92
N ALA A 188 51.02 9.55 40.01
CA ALA A 188 51.67 10.45 40.95
C ALA A 188 52.74 9.69 41.74
#